data_AF-A0A364GLU6-F1
#
_entry.id   AF-A0A364GLU6-F1
#
_cell.length_a   1.000
_cell.length_b   1.000
_cell.length_c   1.000
_cell.angle_alpha   90.00
_cell.angle_beta   90.00
_cell.angle_gamma   90.00
#
_symmetry.space_group_name_H-M   'P 1'
#
loop_
_entity.id
_entity.type
_entity.pdbx_description
1 polymer ?
#
loop_
_entity_poly.entity_id
_entity_poly.type
_entity_poly.pdbx_seq_one_letter_code
_entity_poly.pdbx_strand_id
1 'polypeptide(L)'
;MTEIAREAGVSAGALQHHYGSKDILITRIIDLIFEESKPDGDIWPSVTLPVRQRAYAFVERAWQSIYGTERYLASWHLHFGVHASEALRVRLNEVRLEWDKEMTTRFLLSFPELEACIPDPTGFARLVFSSLRGIAFLAWFGDASDKNLDQLNALAESISRVATGHTDEGA
;
A
#
# COMPACT_ATOMS: atom_id res chain seq x y z
N MET A 1 -10.31 -23.44 -11.59
CA MET A 1 -9.47 -24.51 -11.03
C MET A 1 -8.63 -25.18 -12.11
N THR A 2 -9.21 -25.65 -13.20
CA THR A 2 -8.47 -26.31 -14.30
C THR A 2 -7.34 -25.46 -14.89
N GLU A 3 -7.60 -24.18 -15.17
CA GLU A 3 -6.59 -23.28 -15.73
C GLU A 3 -5.45 -22.98 -14.74
N ILE A 4 -5.79 -22.74 -13.47
CA ILE A 4 -4.81 -22.56 -12.37
C ILE A 4 -3.96 -23.83 -12.19
N ALA A 5 -4.58 -25.01 -12.22
CA ALA A 5 -3.89 -26.29 -12.07
C ALA A 5 -2.92 -26.53 -13.25
N ARG A 6 -3.34 -26.20 -14.48
CA ARG A 6 -2.50 -26.28 -15.68
C ARG A 6 -1.26 -25.38 -15.55
N GLU A 7 -1.46 -24.11 -15.18
CA GLU A 7 -0.35 -23.16 -15.00
C GLU A 7 0.59 -23.56 -13.86
N ALA A 8 0.05 -24.13 -12.78
CA ALA A 8 0.84 -24.62 -11.64
C ALA A 8 1.47 -26.00 -11.85
N GLY A 9 1.28 -26.64 -13.01
CA GLY A 9 1.82 -27.98 -13.29
C GLY A 9 1.24 -29.10 -12.43
N VAL A 10 0.04 -28.91 -11.85
CA VAL A 10 -0.63 -29.89 -10.98
C VAL A 10 -1.95 -30.37 -11.61
N SER A 11 -2.47 -31.51 -11.14
CA SER A 11 -3.78 -31.96 -11.59
C SER A 11 -4.91 -31.13 -10.94
N ALA A 12 -5.99 -30.90 -11.70
CA ALA A 12 -7.17 -30.22 -11.15
C ALA A 12 -7.75 -30.96 -9.94
N GLY A 13 -7.66 -32.29 -9.91
CA GLY A 13 -8.09 -33.13 -8.78
C GLY A 13 -7.23 -32.92 -7.53
N ALA A 14 -5.90 -32.80 -7.68
CA ALA A 14 -5.00 -32.50 -6.56
C ALA A 14 -5.28 -31.11 -5.96
N LEU A 15 -5.46 -30.11 -6.83
CA LEU A 15 -5.78 -28.74 -6.41
C LEU A 15 -7.17 -28.67 -5.73
N GLN A 16 -8.15 -29.40 -6.26
CA GLN A 16 -9.48 -29.51 -5.68
C GLN A 16 -9.48 -30.23 -4.33
N HIS A 17 -8.69 -31.29 -4.17
CA HIS A 17 -8.53 -31.97 -2.88
C HIS A 17 -7.88 -31.05 -1.85
N HIS A 18 -6.85 -30.28 -2.24
CA HIS A 18 -6.10 -29.47 -1.29
C HIS A 18 -6.88 -28.24 -0.81
N TYR A 19 -7.60 -27.56 -1.71
CA TYR A 19 -8.27 -26.30 -1.39
C TYR A 19 -9.79 -26.42 -1.29
N GLY A 20 -10.41 -27.49 -1.80
CA GLY A 20 -11.86 -27.71 -1.72
C GLY A 20 -12.73 -26.80 -2.62
N SER A 21 -12.34 -25.54 -2.83
CA SER A 21 -13.00 -24.64 -3.76
C SER A 21 -12.06 -23.56 -4.27
N LYS A 22 -12.45 -22.89 -5.37
CA LYS A 22 -11.75 -21.71 -5.87
C LYS A 22 -11.75 -20.59 -4.82
N ASP A 23 -12.84 -20.41 -4.09
CA ASP A 23 -12.97 -19.35 -3.09
C ASP A 23 -12.01 -19.55 -1.90
N ILE A 24 -11.84 -20.79 -1.44
CA ILE A 24 -10.85 -21.11 -0.39
C ILE A 24 -9.43 -20.86 -0.88
N LEU A 25 -9.11 -21.28 -2.12
CA LEU A 25 -7.82 -21.01 -2.75
C LEU A 25 -7.55 -19.50 -2.83
N ILE A 26 -8.52 -18.73 -3.31
CA ILE A 26 -8.40 -17.27 -3.44
C ILE A 26 -8.26 -16.61 -2.07
N THR A 27 -8.96 -17.10 -1.04
CA THR A 27 -8.82 -16.61 0.34
C THR A 27 -7.39 -16.80 0.85
N ARG A 28 -6.78 -17.97 0.60
CA ARG A 28 -5.38 -18.23 0.95
C ARG A 28 -4.39 -17.35 0.19
N ILE A 29 -4.68 -17.06 -1.08
CA ILE A 29 -3.88 -16.15 -1.89
C ILE A 29 -3.98 -14.72 -1.35
N ILE A 30 -5.17 -14.26 -0.92
CA ILE A 30 -5.34 -12.98 -0.23
C ILE A 30 -4.43 -12.97 1.00
N ASP A 31 -4.59 -13.94 1.91
CA ASP A 31 -3.81 -13.99 3.15
C ASP A 31 -2.29 -13.94 2.87
N LEU A 32 -1.80 -14.74 1.91
CA LEU A 32 -0.38 -14.81 1.55
C LEU A 32 0.15 -13.51 0.93
N ILE A 33 -0.58 -12.91 -0.01
CA ILE A 33 -0.17 -11.63 -0.61
C ILE A 33 -0.04 -10.56 0.46
N PHE A 34 -0.97 -10.51 1.42
CA PHE A 34 -0.91 -9.52 2.49
C PHE A 34 0.19 -9.82 3.52
N GLU A 35 0.39 -11.08 3.90
CA GLU A 35 1.49 -11.48 4.79
C GLU A 35 2.84 -11.13 4.18
N GLU A 36 3.05 -11.44 2.91
CA GLU A 36 4.31 -11.14 2.22
C GLU A 36 4.41 -9.69 1.71
N SER A 37 3.34 -8.89 1.82
CA SER A 37 3.40 -7.44 1.58
C SER A 37 3.81 -6.69 2.84
N LYS A 38 3.85 -7.34 4.02
CA LYS A 38 4.42 -6.77 5.25
C LYS A 38 5.84 -6.30 4.94
N PRO A 39 6.21 -5.05 5.29
CA PRO A 39 7.50 -4.54 4.89
C PRO A 39 8.59 -5.36 5.60
N ASP A 40 9.42 -6.07 4.84
CA ASP A 40 10.59 -6.83 5.35
C ASP A 40 11.72 -5.90 5.85
N GLY A 41 11.55 -4.58 5.72
CA GLY A 41 12.49 -3.54 6.13
C GLY A 41 11.80 -2.28 6.65
N ASP A 42 12.58 -1.43 7.34
CA ASP A 42 12.05 -0.24 8.01
C ASP A 42 11.75 0.89 7.01
N ILE A 43 10.57 0.82 6.37
CA ILE A 43 10.01 1.92 5.57
C ILE A 43 9.78 3.20 6.39
N TRP A 44 9.83 3.09 7.72
CA TRP A 44 9.57 4.17 8.64
C TRP A 44 10.90 4.90 8.93
N PRO A 45 10.99 6.20 8.63
CA PRO A 45 12.20 6.96 8.91
C PRO A 45 12.31 7.22 10.43
N SER A 46 13.54 7.30 10.93
CA SER A 46 13.78 7.69 12.33
C SER A 46 13.22 9.08 12.60
N VAL A 47 12.48 9.24 13.71
CA VAL A 47 11.95 10.52 14.18
C VAL A 47 13.03 11.57 14.46
N THR A 48 14.29 11.15 14.65
CA THR A 48 15.43 12.05 14.89
C THR A 48 15.92 12.79 13.64
N LEU A 49 15.53 12.36 12.44
CA LEU A 49 15.87 13.04 11.20
C LEU A 49 15.03 14.31 11.02
N PRO A 50 15.54 15.34 10.33
CA PRO A 50 14.75 16.51 9.94
C PRO A 50 13.48 16.11 9.18
N VAL A 51 12.34 16.75 9.49
CA VAL A 51 11.00 16.43 8.96
C VAL A 51 11.01 16.25 7.44
N ARG A 52 11.65 17.17 6.71
CA ARG A 52 11.77 17.07 5.24
C ARG A 52 12.52 15.83 4.81
N GLN A 53 13.66 15.52 5.43
CA GLN A 53 14.43 14.31 5.10
C GLN A 53 13.63 13.04 5.40
N ARG A 54 12.89 13.02 6.52
CA ARG A 54 11.97 11.90 6.85
C ARG A 54 10.90 11.73 5.78
N ALA A 55 10.27 12.80 5.33
CA ALA A 55 9.20 12.75 4.35
C ALA A 55 9.67 12.13 3.03
N TYR A 56 10.81 12.57 2.52
CA TYR A 56 11.40 12.01 1.30
C TYR A 56 11.84 10.55 1.49
N ALA A 57 12.51 10.24 2.60
CA ALA A 57 12.92 8.86 2.90
C ALA A 57 11.72 7.91 3.04
N PHE A 58 10.63 8.35 3.67
CA PHE A 58 9.41 7.56 3.78
C PHE A 58 8.81 7.27 2.41
N VAL A 59 8.60 8.30 1.57
CA VAL A 59 7.98 8.11 0.25
C VAL A 59 8.85 7.23 -0.65
N GLU A 60 10.16 7.44 -0.66
CA GLU A 60 11.10 6.63 -1.42
C GLU A 60 11.06 5.15 -0.99
N ARG A 61 11.19 4.88 0.30
CA ARG A 61 11.18 3.49 0.83
C ARG A 61 9.82 2.82 0.64
N ALA A 62 8.73 3.54 0.86
CA ALA A 62 7.38 3.04 0.62
C ALA A 62 7.18 2.67 -0.86
N TRP A 63 7.71 3.49 -1.77
CA TRP A 63 7.68 3.20 -3.20
C TRP A 63 8.51 1.96 -3.54
N GLN A 64 9.79 1.92 -3.16
CA GLN A 64 10.70 0.84 -3.50
C GLN A 64 10.28 -0.52 -2.90
N SER A 65 9.76 -0.53 -1.68
CA SER A 65 9.45 -1.76 -0.97
C SER A 65 8.02 -2.25 -1.16
N ILE A 66 7.09 -1.38 -1.54
CA ILE A 66 5.65 -1.71 -1.64
C ILE A 66 5.10 -1.23 -2.98
N TYR A 67 4.86 0.08 -3.11
CA TYR A 67 3.94 0.61 -4.11
C TYR A 67 4.46 0.54 -5.55
N GLY A 68 5.78 0.59 -5.74
CA GLY A 68 6.45 0.47 -7.03
C GLY A 68 6.80 -0.97 -7.43
N THR A 69 6.43 -1.97 -6.63
CA THR A 69 6.78 -3.38 -6.91
C THR A 69 5.75 -4.05 -7.83
N GLU A 70 6.20 -4.98 -8.68
CA GLU A 70 5.30 -5.81 -9.50
C GLU A 70 4.28 -6.59 -8.64
N ARG A 71 4.69 -6.97 -7.43
CA ARG A 71 3.85 -7.70 -6.48
C ARG A 71 2.65 -6.87 -6.01
N TYR A 72 2.88 -5.60 -5.67
CA TYR A 72 1.80 -4.70 -5.29
C TYR A 72 0.80 -4.51 -6.44
N LEU A 73 1.29 -4.42 -7.68
CA LEU A 73 0.45 -4.37 -8.87
C LEU A 73 -0.35 -5.67 -9.07
N ALA A 74 0.28 -6.84 -8.86
CA ALA A 74 -0.42 -8.13 -8.93
C ALA A 74 -1.56 -8.24 -7.89
N SER A 75 -1.42 -7.62 -6.72
CA SER A 75 -2.49 -7.58 -5.72
C SER A 75 -3.76 -6.88 -6.22
N TRP A 76 -3.66 -5.96 -7.19
CA TRP A 76 -4.82 -5.29 -7.79
C TRP A 76 -5.63 -6.22 -8.68
N HIS A 77 -5.00 -7.16 -9.40
CA HIS A 77 -5.73 -8.18 -10.16
C HIS A 77 -6.65 -9.02 -9.26
N LEU A 78 -6.18 -9.32 -8.05
CA LEU A 78 -6.97 -10.01 -7.05
C LEU A 78 -8.15 -9.15 -6.57
N HIS A 79 -7.91 -7.86 -6.31
CA HIS A 79 -8.98 -6.92 -5.94
C HIS A 79 -10.09 -6.85 -6.99
N PHE A 80 -9.74 -6.81 -8.28
CA PHE A 80 -10.74 -6.80 -9.35
C PHE A 80 -11.38 -8.18 -9.58
N GLY A 81 -10.63 -9.26 -9.37
CA GLY A 81 -11.07 -10.63 -9.63
C GLY A 81 -12.09 -11.20 -8.64
N VAL A 82 -12.22 -10.61 -7.44
CA VAL A 82 -13.16 -11.09 -6.40
C VAL A 82 -14.56 -10.49 -6.47
N HIS A 83 -14.85 -9.63 -7.45
CA HIS A 83 -16.10 -8.85 -7.51
C HIS A 83 -17.39 -9.71 -7.44
N ALA A 84 -17.33 -10.94 -7.96
CA ALA A 84 -18.48 -11.85 -8.03
C ALA A 84 -18.81 -12.59 -6.72
N SER A 85 -17.92 -12.58 -5.71
CA SER A 85 -18.12 -13.31 -4.45
C SER A 85 -18.14 -12.34 -3.27
N GLU A 86 -19.30 -12.22 -2.62
CA GLU A 86 -19.45 -11.34 -1.46
C GLU A 86 -18.51 -11.72 -0.31
N ALA A 87 -18.37 -13.02 -0.02
CA ALA A 87 -17.46 -13.51 1.01
C ALA A 87 -16.00 -13.10 0.75
N LEU A 88 -15.54 -13.20 -0.50
CA LEU A 88 -14.18 -12.79 -0.87
C LEU A 88 -14.00 -11.27 -0.77
N ARG A 89 -15.01 -10.47 -1.13
CA ARG A 89 -14.96 -9.01 -0.94
C ARG A 89 -14.90 -8.62 0.53
N VAL A 90 -15.68 -9.29 1.38
CA VAL A 90 -15.68 -9.05 2.84
C VAL A 90 -14.29 -9.37 3.39
N ARG A 91 -13.75 -10.56 3.10
CA ARG A 91 -12.42 -10.95 3.57
C ARG A 91 -11.33 -10.00 3.09
N LEU A 92 -11.34 -9.64 1.81
CA LEU A 92 -10.38 -8.71 1.25
C LEU A 92 -10.45 -7.33 1.95
N ASN A 93 -11.66 -6.85 2.22
CA ASN A 93 -11.86 -5.58 2.93
C ASN A 93 -11.38 -5.64 4.38
N GLU A 94 -11.60 -6.75 5.10
CA GLU A 94 -11.08 -6.95 6.45
C GLU A 94 -9.56 -6.85 6.50
N VAL A 95 -8.89 -7.58 5.59
CA VAL A 95 -7.42 -7.58 5.54
C VAL A 95 -6.89 -6.20 5.15
N ARG A 96 -7.56 -5.51 4.22
CA ARG A 96 -7.22 -4.12 3.86
C ARG A 96 -7.35 -3.17 5.06
N LEU A 97 -8.42 -3.28 5.83
CA LEU A 97 -8.65 -2.41 7.00
C LEU A 97 -7.60 -2.61 8.09
N GLU A 98 -7.20 -3.86 8.35
CA GLU A 98 -6.14 -4.16 9.31
C GLU A 98 -4.80 -3.56 8.85
N TRP A 99 -4.48 -3.74 7.56
CA TRP A 99 -3.29 -3.15 6.95
C TRP A 99 -3.30 -1.61 7.01
N ASP A 100 -4.42 -0.98 6.66
CA ASP A 100 -4.57 0.47 6.69
C ASP A 100 -4.38 1.03 8.10
N LYS A 101 -4.89 0.32 9.12
CA LYS A 101 -4.74 0.70 10.52
C LYS A 101 -3.27 0.66 10.97
N GLU A 102 -2.56 -0.43 10.67
CA GLU A 102 -1.14 -0.58 11.01
C GLU A 102 -0.29 0.50 10.34
N MET A 103 -0.46 0.67 9.02
CA MET A 103 0.29 1.67 8.24
C MET A 103 0.03 3.10 8.74
N THR A 104 -1.23 3.42 9.04
CA THR A 104 -1.60 4.73 9.58
C THR A 104 -0.95 4.97 10.95
N THR A 105 -1.00 3.96 11.83
CA THR A 105 -0.40 4.05 13.17
C THR A 105 1.10 4.33 13.08
N ARG A 106 1.84 3.59 12.26
CA ARG A 106 3.28 3.77 12.11
C ARG A 106 3.67 5.06 11.41
N PHE A 107 2.86 5.52 10.45
CA PHE A 107 3.07 6.82 9.83
C PHE A 107 2.99 7.94 10.86
N LEU A 108 1.98 7.94 11.73
CA LEU A 108 1.83 8.95 12.78
C LEU A 108 2.97 8.90 13.80
N LEU A 109 3.48 7.69 14.12
CA LEU A 109 4.69 7.56 14.95
C LEU A 109 5.95 8.13 14.29
N SER A 110 6.02 8.13 12.95
CA SER A 110 7.16 8.69 12.18
C SER A 110 7.07 10.20 11.98
N PHE A 111 5.86 10.76 12.12
CA PHE A 111 5.57 12.19 11.95
C PHE A 111 4.67 12.71 13.09
N PRO A 112 5.15 12.65 14.35
CA PRO A 112 4.35 13.06 15.51
C PRO A 112 3.95 14.54 15.48
N GLU A 113 4.69 15.38 14.74
CA GLU A 113 4.41 16.81 14.58
C GLU A 113 3.05 17.08 13.93
N LEU A 114 2.52 16.13 13.15
CA LEU A 114 1.19 16.23 12.54
C LEU A 114 0.09 16.44 13.57
N GLU A 115 0.19 15.85 14.76
CA GLU A 115 -0.80 16.02 15.83
C GLU A 115 -0.89 17.48 16.31
N ALA A 116 0.23 18.21 16.27
CA ALA A 116 0.27 19.61 16.64
C ALA A 116 -0.11 20.54 15.47
N CYS A 117 0.13 20.12 14.23
CA CYS A 117 -0.02 20.98 13.05
C CYS A 117 -1.40 20.93 12.39
N ILE A 118 -2.16 19.83 12.53
CA ILE A 118 -3.45 19.67 11.83
C ILE A 118 -4.54 19.00 12.70
N PRO A 119 -5.83 19.32 12.46
CA PRO A 119 -6.94 18.78 13.26
C PRO A 119 -7.24 17.30 12.98
N ASP A 120 -6.87 16.77 11.81
CA ASP A 120 -7.07 15.35 11.46
C ASP A 120 -5.81 14.71 10.85
N PRO A 121 -4.82 14.33 11.69
CA PRO A 121 -3.62 13.61 11.25
C PRO A 121 -3.93 12.28 10.58
N THR A 122 -4.97 11.59 11.05
CA THR A 122 -5.38 10.29 10.51
C THR A 122 -5.93 10.43 9.09
N GLY A 123 -6.77 11.44 8.84
CA GLY A 123 -7.25 11.77 7.50
C GLY A 123 -6.12 12.10 6.54
N PHE A 124 -5.12 12.88 6.99
CA PHE A 124 -3.94 13.18 6.18
C PHE A 124 -3.10 11.93 5.86
N ALA A 125 -2.87 11.05 6.83
CA ALA A 125 -2.19 9.78 6.60
C ALA A 125 -2.93 8.93 5.56
N ARG A 126 -4.27 8.85 5.64
CA ARG A 126 -5.10 8.15 4.65
C ARG A 126 -4.96 8.75 3.25
N LEU A 127 -4.88 10.08 3.13
CA LEU A 127 -4.64 10.77 1.86
C LEU A 127 -3.26 10.42 1.28
N VAL A 128 -2.22 10.40 2.11
CA VAL A 128 -0.86 10.01 1.71
C VAL A 128 -0.86 8.60 1.12
N PHE A 129 -1.42 7.62 1.84
CA PHE A 129 -1.50 6.26 1.33
C PHE A 129 -2.38 6.14 0.10
N SER A 130 -3.51 6.85 0.03
CA SER A 130 -4.37 6.85 -1.16
C SER A 130 -3.65 7.39 -2.39
N SER A 131 -2.79 8.40 -2.21
CA SER A 131 -1.95 8.97 -3.26
C SER A 131 -0.92 7.95 -3.75
N LEU A 132 -0.19 7.28 -2.85
CA LEU A 132 0.76 6.21 -3.22
C LEU A 132 0.09 5.09 -4.03
N ARG A 133 -1.11 4.67 -3.63
CA ARG A 133 -1.91 3.67 -4.35
C ARG A 133 -2.32 4.14 -5.74
N GLY A 134 -2.75 5.40 -5.85
CA GLY A 134 -3.13 6.00 -7.13
C GLY A 134 -1.94 6.11 -8.08
N ILE A 135 -0.77 6.54 -7.58
CA ILE A 135 0.48 6.61 -8.36
C ILE A 135 0.86 5.20 -8.83
N ALA A 136 0.85 4.20 -7.95
CA ALA A 136 1.13 2.81 -8.30
C ALA A 136 0.17 2.27 -9.38
N PHE A 137 -1.12 2.52 -9.22
CA PHE A 137 -2.12 2.08 -10.19
C PHE A 137 -1.91 2.73 -11.57
N LEU A 138 -1.58 4.02 -11.61
CA LEU A 138 -1.32 4.73 -12.88
C LEU A 138 0.02 4.32 -13.52
N ALA A 139 1.04 4.05 -12.70
CA ALA A 139 2.33 3.54 -13.17
C ALA A 139 2.20 2.21 -13.92
N TRP A 140 1.14 1.44 -13.65
CA TRP A 140 0.86 0.20 -14.37
C TRP A 140 0.52 0.41 -15.86
N PHE A 141 -0.06 1.55 -16.22
CA PHE A 141 -0.55 1.80 -17.59
C PHE A 141 0.47 2.51 -18.50
N GLY A 142 1.66 2.88 -18.02
CA GLY A 142 2.60 3.62 -18.87
C GLY A 142 4.05 3.62 -18.41
N ASP A 143 4.95 3.80 -19.38
CA ASP A 143 6.37 4.09 -19.17
C ASP A 143 6.53 5.55 -18.73
N ALA A 144 6.40 5.83 -17.43
CA ALA A 144 6.50 7.19 -16.92
C ALA A 144 7.27 7.26 -15.59
N SER A 145 8.49 6.72 -15.57
CA SER A 145 9.40 6.82 -14.41
C SER A 145 9.51 8.27 -13.90
N ASP A 146 9.59 9.22 -14.82
CA ASP A 146 9.81 10.63 -14.50
C ASP A 146 8.55 11.28 -13.91
N LYS A 147 7.36 10.97 -14.42
CA LYS A 147 6.09 11.51 -13.88
C LYS A 147 5.78 10.93 -12.50
N ASN A 148 6.10 9.65 -12.30
CA ASN A 148 5.95 9.02 -10.99
C ASN A 148 6.89 9.69 -9.98
N LEU A 149 8.14 9.96 -10.38
CA LEU A 149 9.11 10.65 -9.52
C LEU A 149 8.63 12.06 -9.12
N ASP A 150 8.09 12.83 -10.06
CA ASP A 150 7.52 14.16 -9.77
C ASP A 150 6.37 14.09 -8.76
N GLN A 151 5.45 13.13 -8.92
CA GLN A 151 4.33 12.92 -8.00
C GLN A 151 4.79 12.47 -6.61
N LEU A 152 5.81 11.59 -6.54
CA LEU A 152 6.40 11.14 -5.28
C LEU A 152 7.10 12.29 -4.56
N ASN A 153 7.85 13.12 -5.27
CA ASN A 153 8.48 14.32 -4.72
C ASN A 153 7.43 15.32 -4.21
N ALA A 154 6.36 15.55 -4.97
CA ALA A 154 5.26 16.42 -4.54
C ALA A 154 4.57 15.89 -3.29
N LEU A 155 4.40 14.57 -3.17
CA LEU A 155 3.84 13.93 -1.99
C LEU A 155 4.75 14.09 -0.76
N ALA A 156 6.06 13.88 -0.92
CA ALA A 156 7.04 14.08 0.14
C ALA A 156 7.06 15.54 0.63
N GLU A 157 7.01 16.49 -0.30
CA GLU A 157 6.96 17.91 0.03
C GLU A 157 5.66 18.28 0.77
N SER A 158 4.52 17.71 0.36
CA SER A 158 3.24 17.89 1.05
C SER A 158 3.30 17.40 2.50
N ILE A 159 3.85 16.20 2.73
CA ILE A 159 4.07 15.67 4.09
C ILE A 159 4.94 16.61 4.90
N SER A 160 6.07 17.06 4.33
CA SER A 160 6.99 17.98 5.00
C SER A 160 6.31 19.28 5.40
N ARG A 161 5.61 19.93 4.47
CA ARG A 161 4.93 21.22 4.71
C ARG A 161 3.86 21.13 5.80
N VAL A 162 3.08 20.05 5.79
CA VAL A 162 2.03 19.86 6.79
C VAL A 162 2.64 19.58 8.16
N ALA A 163 3.68 18.77 8.24
CA ALA A 163 4.35 18.42 9.50
C ALA A 163 5.22 19.53 10.09
N THR A 164 5.66 20.53 9.31
CA THR A 164 6.37 21.71 9.85
C THR A 164 5.43 22.83 10.27
N GLY A 165 4.12 22.70 10.02
CA GLY A 165 3.18 23.81 10.03
C GLY A 165 3.45 24.74 8.84
N HIS A 166 2.40 25.40 8.33
CA HIS A 166 2.59 26.51 7.40
C HIS A 166 3.30 27.64 8.15
N THR A 167 4.63 27.71 8.08
CA THR A 167 5.37 28.96 8.27
C THR A 167 5.16 29.81 7.01
N ASP A 168 3.94 30.32 6.82
CA ASP A 168 3.72 31.54 6.06
C ASP A 168 3.96 32.72 7.02
N GLU A 169 5.24 32.99 7.32
CA GLU A 169 5.67 34.35 7.58
C GLU A 169 5.97 34.98 6.21
N GLY A 170 4.97 35.66 5.63
CA GLY A 170 5.11 36.20 4.29
C GLY A 170 3.91 37.00 3.77
N ALA A 171 3.51 38.05 4.49
CA ALA A 171 2.90 39.26 3.93
C ALA A 171 3.14 40.47 4.84
#